data_AF-A0ABC8SNZ6-F1
#
_entry.id   AF-A0ABC8SNZ6-F1
#
_cell.length_a   1.000
_cell.length_b   1.000
_cell.length_c   1.000
_cell.angle_alpha   90.00
_cell.angle_beta   90.00
_cell.angle_gamma   90.00
#
_symmetry.space_group_name_H-M   'P 1'
#
loop_
_entity.id
_entity.type
_entity.pdbx_description
1 polymer ?
#
loop_
_entity_poly.entity_id
_entity_poly.type
_entity_poly.pdbx_seq_one_letter_code
_entity_poly.pdbx_strand_id
1 'polypeptide(L)'
;MSVEHRVVFSDRASSGESRATSGADTASFGGGGSLPEVSHLGWGRWYTLRELEAATNGLSDENVIGEGGYGIVYGGVLADNTRVAVKNLLNNKYYFFS
;
A
#
# COMPACT_ATOMS: atom_id res chain seq x y z
N MET A 1 40.76 7.03 11.66
CA MET A 1 40.12 7.42 10.38
C MET A 1 38.70 6.88 10.41
N SER A 2 37.77 7.66 10.95
CA SER A 2 36.34 7.31 10.95
C SER A 2 35.70 8.05 9.78
N VAL A 3 35.11 7.30 8.85
CA VAL A 3 34.38 7.85 7.71
C VAL A 3 32.93 8.08 8.12
N GLU A 4 32.47 9.32 8.03
CA GLU A 4 31.10 9.71 8.31
C GLU A 4 30.23 9.42 7.09
N HIS A 5 29.15 8.66 7.27
CA HIS A 5 28.20 8.37 6.20
C HIS A 5 27.07 9.41 6.23
N ARG A 6 27.25 10.54 5.54
CA ARG A 6 26.22 11.58 5.40
C ARG A 6 25.21 11.13 4.35
N VAL A 7 24.03 10.70 4.79
CA VAL A 7 22.86 10.55 3.92
C VAL A 7 22.36 11.95 3.56
N VAL A 8 22.40 12.30 2.28
CA VAL A 8 21.89 13.57 1.76
C VAL A 8 20.41 13.37 1.42
N PHE A 9 19.51 13.87 2.28
CA PHE A 9 18.11 14.05 1.91
C PHE A 9 17.99 15.38 1.16
N SER A 10 17.39 15.37 -0.03
CA SER A 10 17.07 16.60 -0.75
C SER A 10 15.80 17.21 -0.16
N ASP A 11 15.97 18.26 0.65
CA ASP A 11 14.87 19.13 1.06
C ASP A 11 14.44 19.98 -0.14
N ARG A 12 13.28 19.69 -0.72
CA ARG A 12 12.59 20.65 -1.59
C ARG A 12 11.28 21.06 -0.92
N ALA A 13 11.38 22.16 -0.20
CA ALA A 13 10.24 22.91 0.30
C ALA A 13 9.37 23.40 -0.86
N SER A 14 8.05 23.27 -0.74
CA SER A 14 7.10 24.12 -1.45
C SER A 14 6.09 24.65 -0.45
N SER A 15 6.33 25.89 -0.06
CA SER A 15 5.46 26.77 0.73
C SER A 15 4.17 27.09 -0.03
N GLY A 16 3.05 27.06 0.67
CA GLY A 16 1.76 27.55 0.19
C GLY A 16 0.75 27.63 1.33
N GLU A 17 0.77 28.73 2.07
CA GLU A 17 -0.27 29.08 3.05
C GLU A 17 -1.44 29.76 2.33
N SER A 18 -2.69 29.45 2.70
CA SER A 18 -3.71 30.46 3.07
C SER A 18 -5.15 29.94 3.14
N ARG A 19 -5.76 30.22 4.31
CA ARG A 19 -7.12 30.75 4.53
C ARG A 19 -8.31 29.79 4.47
N ALA A 20 -8.75 29.42 5.68
CA ALA A 20 -10.11 28.99 5.95
C ALA A 20 -11.11 30.14 5.70
N THR A 21 -12.16 29.85 4.94
CA THR A 21 -13.40 30.62 4.96
C THR A 21 -14.55 29.64 5.18
N SER A 22 -15.21 29.81 6.32
CA SER A 22 -16.43 29.10 6.72
C SER A 22 -17.57 29.40 5.74
N GLY A 23 -18.24 28.38 5.24
CA GLY A 23 -19.45 28.49 4.44
C GLY A 23 -20.16 27.14 4.42
N ALA A 24 -21.24 27.02 5.17
CA ALA A 24 -22.10 25.86 5.14
C ALA A 24 -23.09 26.02 3.98
N ASP A 25 -22.85 25.33 2.87
CA ASP A 25 -23.79 25.21 1.77
C ASP A 25 -24.16 23.74 1.57
N THR A 26 -25.31 23.35 2.14
CA THR A 26 -26.03 22.14 1.73
C THR A 26 -26.50 22.31 0.29
N ALA A 27 -25.81 21.65 -0.64
CA ALA A 27 -26.31 21.43 -1.98
C ALA A 27 -26.17 19.94 -2.31
N SER A 28 -27.33 19.28 -2.43
CA SER A 28 -27.45 17.92 -2.96
C SER A 28 -26.96 17.92 -4.40
N PHE A 29 -25.82 17.28 -4.65
CA PHE A 29 -25.39 16.90 -6.00
C PHE A 29 -25.63 15.41 -6.17
N GLY A 30 -26.75 15.09 -6.79
CA GLY A 30 -27.02 13.74 -7.25
C GLY A 30 -26.05 13.32 -8.34
N GLY A 31 -25.68 12.03 -8.30
CA GLY A 31 -25.37 11.22 -9.48
C GLY A 31 -23.98 11.36 -10.12
N GLY A 32 -23.22 10.27 -10.04
CA GLY A 32 -22.29 9.87 -11.10
C GLY A 32 -20.84 10.33 -10.94
N GLY A 33 -20.07 9.58 -10.16
CA GLY A 33 -18.61 9.72 -10.13
C GLY A 33 -17.98 8.63 -9.26
N SER A 34 -17.36 7.65 -9.92
CA SER A 34 -16.57 6.58 -9.32
C SER A 34 -15.42 7.14 -8.47
N LEU A 35 -15.58 7.16 -7.15
CA LEU A 35 -14.46 7.32 -6.24
C LEU A 35 -14.25 5.99 -5.51
N PRO A 36 -13.06 5.39 -5.53
CA PRO A 36 -12.79 4.25 -4.68
C PRO A 36 -12.75 4.79 -3.25
N GLU A 37 -13.80 4.54 -2.48
CA GLU A 37 -13.99 4.91 -1.08
C GLU A 37 -12.67 4.69 -0.32
N VAL A 38 -11.95 5.76 -0.02
CA VAL A 38 -10.74 5.69 0.81
C VAL A 38 -11.26 5.53 2.23
N SER A 39 -10.97 4.37 2.81
CA SER A 39 -11.41 3.96 4.14
C SER A 39 -11.11 5.06 5.17
N HIS A 40 -12.17 5.68 5.71
CA HIS A 40 -12.15 6.89 6.56
C HIS A 40 -11.43 6.73 7.91
N LEU A 41 -10.76 5.60 8.17
CA LEU A 41 -10.01 5.35 9.40
C LEU A 41 -8.49 5.47 9.21
N GLY A 42 -7.99 5.63 7.97
CA GLY A 42 -6.55 5.81 7.69
C GLY A 42 -5.72 4.52 7.65
N TRP A 43 -6.35 3.34 7.74
CA TRP A 43 -5.68 2.03 7.78
C TRP A 43 -5.54 1.35 6.41
N GLY A 44 -5.93 2.04 5.32
CA GLY A 44 -5.88 1.50 3.97
C GLY A 44 -7.10 0.67 3.58
N ARG A 45 -7.02 0.05 2.40
CA ARG A 45 -8.09 -0.74 1.77
C ARG A 45 -8.04 -2.20 2.21
N TRP A 46 -9.21 -2.81 2.37
CA TRP A 46 -9.34 -4.25 2.59
C TRP A 46 -9.47 -4.95 1.24
N TYR A 47 -8.79 -6.09 1.09
CA TYR A 47 -8.87 -6.94 -0.09
C TYR A 47 -9.27 -8.35 0.34
N THR A 48 -10.09 -9.01 -0.46
CA THR A 48 -10.42 -10.42 -0.28
C THR A 48 -9.28 -11.30 -0.80
N LEU A 49 -9.13 -12.51 -0.24
CA LEU A 49 -8.13 -13.47 -0.72
C LEU A 49 -8.29 -13.75 -2.22
N ARG A 50 -9.53 -13.91 -2.70
CA ARG A 50 -9.85 -14.15 -4.10
C ARG A 50 -9.34 -13.03 -5.02
N GLU A 51 -9.45 -11.77 -4.61
CA GLU A 51 -8.92 -10.64 -5.40
C GLU A 51 -7.41 -10.69 -5.49
N LEU A 52 -6.73 -11.02 -4.39
CA LEU A 52 -5.27 -11.14 -4.37
C LEU A 52 -4.78 -12.35 -5.18
N GLU A 53 -5.48 -13.48 -5.11
CA GLU A 53 -5.22 -14.66 -5.93
C GLU A 53 -5.41 -14.34 -7.42
N ALA A 54 -6.52 -13.69 -7.80
CA ALA A 54 -6.74 -13.29 -9.19
C ALA A 54 -5.64 -12.35 -9.69
N ALA A 55 -5.20 -11.40 -8.85
CA ALA A 55 -4.15 -10.46 -9.20
C ALA A 55 -2.75 -11.11 -9.35
N THR A 56 -2.49 -12.22 -8.66
CA THR A 56 -1.18 -12.89 -8.59
C THR A 56 -1.15 -14.23 -9.32
N ASN A 57 -2.16 -14.55 -10.13
CA ASN A 57 -2.31 -15.85 -10.80
C ASN A 57 -2.27 -17.03 -9.80
N GLY A 58 -3.00 -16.90 -8.69
CA GLY A 58 -3.06 -17.91 -7.63
C GLY A 58 -1.80 -18.02 -6.79
N LEU A 59 -1.07 -16.92 -6.56
CA LEU A 59 0.23 -16.92 -5.86
C LEU A 59 1.24 -17.85 -6.54
N SER A 60 1.26 -17.84 -7.88
CA SER A 60 2.17 -18.65 -8.69
C SER A 60 3.63 -18.21 -8.49
N ASP A 61 4.54 -19.18 -8.52
CA ASP A 61 5.99 -19.01 -8.47
C ASP A 61 6.53 -18.09 -9.57
N GLU A 62 5.86 -18.02 -10.73
CA GLU A 62 6.22 -17.12 -11.84
C GLU A 62 6.14 -15.63 -11.44
N ASN A 63 5.32 -15.31 -10.44
CA ASN A 63 5.11 -13.95 -9.95
C ASN A 63 5.93 -13.62 -8.70
N VAL A 64 6.88 -14.46 -8.29
CA VAL A 64 7.71 -14.18 -7.11
C VAL A 64 8.66 -13.03 -7.41
N ILE A 65 8.59 -12.00 -6.56
CA ILE A 65 9.45 -10.80 -6.62
C ILE A 65 10.38 -10.70 -5.42
N GLY A 66 10.22 -11.56 -4.41
CA GLY A 66 11.14 -11.61 -3.27
C GLY A 66 10.81 -12.71 -2.28
N GLU A 67 11.84 -13.19 -1.59
CA GLU A 67 11.76 -14.20 -0.55
C GLU A 67 12.50 -13.72 0.71
N GLY A 68 12.01 -14.10 1.88
CA GLY A 68 12.70 -13.83 3.14
C GLY A 68 12.18 -14.70 4.28
N GLY A 69 12.77 -14.55 5.47
CA GLY A 69 12.45 -15.41 6.63
C GLY A 69 11.00 -15.38 7.12
N TYR A 70 10.23 -14.38 6.69
CA TYR A 70 8.81 -14.22 7.03
C TYR A 70 7.86 -14.64 5.90
N GLY A 71 8.39 -15.07 4.75
CA GLY A 71 7.61 -15.59 3.63
C GLY A 71 7.96 -15.02 2.26
N ILE A 72 7.05 -15.20 1.32
CA ILE A 72 7.25 -14.95 -0.11
C ILE A 72 6.41 -13.75 -0.54
N VAL A 73 6.99 -12.89 -1.39
CA VAL A 73 6.32 -11.73 -1.96
C VAL A 73 6.05 -11.98 -3.44
N TYR A 74 4.79 -11.85 -3.84
CA TYR A 74 4.31 -12.01 -5.19
C TYR A 74 3.92 -10.66 -5.80
N GLY A 75 4.33 -10.42 -7.04
CA GLY A 75 3.83 -9.31 -7.85
C GLY A 75 2.45 -9.62 -8.41
N GLY A 76 1.58 -8.62 -8.48
CA GLY A 76 0.26 -8.78 -9.08
C GLY A 76 -0.32 -7.48 -9.64
N VAL A 77 -1.39 -7.63 -10.40
CA VAL A 77 -2.17 -6.51 -10.96
C VAL A 77 -3.63 -6.71 -10.61
N LEU A 78 -4.18 -5.81 -9.81
CA LEU A 78 -5.60 -5.80 -9.45
C LEU A 78 -6.47 -5.46 -10.68
N ALA A 79 -7.79 -5.70 -10.58
CA ALA A 79 -8.74 -5.46 -11.67
C ALA A 79 -8.83 -3.99 -12.12
N ASP A 80 -8.43 -3.06 -11.25
CA ASP A 80 -8.32 -1.62 -11.54
C ASP A 80 -6.99 -1.22 -12.19
N ASN A 81 -6.17 -2.20 -12.60
CA ASN A 81 -4.79 -2.04 -13.10
C ASN A 81 -3.77 -1.54 -12.06
N THR A 82 -4.12 -1.52 -10.77
CA THR A 82 -3.17 -1.18 -9.71
C THR A 82 -2.16 -2.32 -9.54
N ARG A 83 -0.86 -2.00 -9.65
CA ARG A 83 0.23 -2.94 -9.34
C ARG A 83 0.37 -3.10 -7.84
N VAL A 84 0.46 -4.35 -7.38
CA VAL A 84 0.54 -4.70 -5.96
C VAL A 84 1.66 -5.69 -5.69
N ALA A 85 2.13 -5.68 -4.45
CA ALA A 85 3.01 -6.71 -3.90
C ALA A 85 2.26 -7.42 -2.77
N VAL A 86 1.99 -8.72 -2.95
CA VAL A 86 1.26 -9.56 -1.99
C VAL A 86 2.26 -10.40 -1.22
N LYS A 87 2.36 -10.20 0.10
CA LYS A 87 3.26 -10.98 0.96
C LYS A 87 2.51 -12.14 1.60
N ASN A 88 2.82 -13.36 1.16
CA ASN A 88 2.35 -14.58 1.80
C ASN A 88 3.24 -14.89 3.01
N LEU A 89 2.70 -14.73 4.22
CA LEU A 89 3.45 -14.94 5.44
C LEU A 89 3.56 -16.43 5.75
N LEU A 90 4.79 -16.93 5.78
CA LEU A 90 5.06 -18.27 6.31
C LEU A 90 5.01 -18.18 7.83
N ASN A 91 4.12 -18.95 8.44
CA ASN A 91 3.90 -18.92 9.88
C ASN A 91 5.04 -19.66 10.60
N ASN A 92 6.21 -19.02 10.66
CA ASN A 92 7.38 -19.55 11.31
C ASN A 92 7.27 -19.37 12.83
N LYS A 93 6.60 -20.32 13.49
CA LYS A 93 6.86 -20.60 14.92
C LYS A 93 8.23 -21.28 15.05
N TYR A 94 9.31 -20.57 14.71
CA TYR A 94 10.64 -21.05 15.09
C TYR A 94 10.82 -20.85 16.59
N TYR A 95 10.53 -21.90 17.35
CA TYR A 95 11.07 -22.04 18.70
C TYR A 95 12.59 -22.18 18.56
N PHE A 96 13.31 -21.14 18.95
CA PHE A 96 14.73 -21.22 19.25
C PHE A 96 14.91 -22.23 20.40
N PHE A 97 15.70 -23.29 20.18
CA PHE A 97 16.24 -24.06 21.30
C PHE A 97 17.25 -23.15 22.03
N SER A 98 16.92 -22.79 23.28
CA SER A 98 17.83 -22.16 24.22
C SER A 98 18.75 -23.18 24.87
#